data_AF-A0AA38IEE9-F1
#
_entry.id   AF-A0AA38IEE9-F1
#
_cell.length_a   1.000
_cell.length_b   1.000
_cell.length_c   1.000
_cell.angle_alpha   90.00
_cell.angle_beta   90.00
_cell.angle_gamma   90.00
#
_symmetry.space_group_name_H-M   'P 1'
#
loop_
_entity.id
_entity.type
_entity.pdbx_description
1 polymer ?
#
loop_
_entity_poly.entity_id
_entity_poly.type
_entity_poly.pdbx_seq_one_letter_code
_entity_poly.pdbx_strand_id
1 'polypeptide(L)'
;MKVIIALCALFVVAHAQKAEEPIPIVKYDNEGVNADGSYQWSYETGNGITAQEQGQLKNAGSENEASEVQGSAQWTAPDGTPISINYIANEEGFQPQGDHLPTPPPIPPAIQRALEWIAAHPEPEQPAASNLQPVYKSAAPQQRRY
;
A
#
# COMPACT_ATOMS: atom_id res chain seq x y z
N MET A 1 -20.53 -29.69 -67.62
CA MET A 1 -19.23 -29.16 -67.15
C MET A 1 -19.46 -27.69 -66.82
N LYS A 2 -19.60 -27.35 -65.53
CA LYS A 2 -20.20 -26.09 -65.05
C LYS A 2 -19.12 -25.20 -64.43
N VAL A 3 -19.10 -23.96 -64.91
CA VAL A 3 -18.36 -22.78 -64.48
C VAL A 3 -18.26 -22.67 -62.95
N ILE A 4 -17.05 -22.77 -62.38
CA ILE A 4 -16.75 -22.31 -61.00
C ILE A 4 -15.32 -21.75 -60.97
N ILE A 5 -15.12 -20.61 -61.63
CA ILE A 5 -13.99 -19.70 -61.36
C ILE A 5 -14.62 -18.31 -61.28
N ALA A 6 -15.28 -18.00 -60.16
CA ALA A 6 -15.69 -16.64 -59.81
C ALA A 6 -16.41 -16.66 -58.46
N LEU A 7 -15.69 -16.83 -57.34
CA LEU A 7 -16.24 -16.46 -56.02
C LEU A 7 -15.18 -16.27 -54.92
N CYS A 8 -14.04 -15.68 -55.26
CA CYS A 8 -13.18 -14.99 -54.28
C CYS A 8 -13.46 -13.48 -54.31
N ALA A 9 -14.74 -13.10 -54.33
CA ALA A 9 -15.16 -11.73 -54.17
C ALA A 9 -15.24 -11.40 -52.67
N LEU A 10 -14.15 -10.82 -52.16
CA LEU A 10 -14.18 -9.65 -51.28
C LEU A 10 -15.26 -9.67 -50.18
N PHE A 11 -15.03 -10.43 -49.11
CA PHE A 11 -15.54 -10.02 -47.79
C PHE A 11 -14.47 -9.23 -47.08
N VAL A 12 -14.25 -7.98 -47.52
CA VAL A 12 -13.64 -6.97 -46.64
C VAL A 12 -14.76 -6.52 -45.73
N VAL A 13 -14.87 -7.14 -44.56
CA VAL A 13 -15.74 -6.63 -43.49
C VAL A 13 -15.07 -5.36 -42.98
N ALA A 14 -15.46 -4.22 -43.55
CA ALA A 14 -15.17 -2.92 -42.99
C ALA A 14 -15.88 -2.85 -41.63
N HIS A 15 -15.13 -3.14 -40.57
CA HIS A 15 -15.57 -2.86 -39.21
C HIS A 15 -15.54 -1.34 -39.07
N ALA A 16 -16.69 -0.70 -39.31
CA ALA A 16 -16.89 0.68 -38.93
C ALA A 16 -16.80 0.74 -37.39
N GLN A 17 -15.62 1.05 -36.86
CA GLN A 17 -15.48 1.43 -35.46
C GLN A 17 -16.34 2.67 -35.28
N LYS A 18 -17.46 2.50 -34.59
CA LYS A 18 -18.26 3.61 -34.10
C LYS A 18 -17.30 4.49 -33.30
N ALA A 19 -17.04 5.70 -33.78
CA ALA A 19 -16.23 6.67 -33.06
C ALA A 19 -16.95 6.94 -31.73
N GLU A 20 -16.37 6.47 -30.65
CA GLU A 20 -16.86 6.76 -29.31
C GLU A 20 -16.61 8.25 -29.06
N GLU A 21 -17.65 8.98 -28.66
CA GLU A 21 -17.49 10.40 -28.33
C GLU A 21 -16.52 10.53 -27.15
N PRO A 22 -15.60 11.52 -27.17
CA PRO A 22 -14.65 11.70 -26.09
C PRO A 22 -15.39 12.00 -24.79
N ILE A 23 -15.04 11.27 -23.73
CA ILE A 23 -15.58 11.50 -22.39
C ILE A 23 -15.04 12.85 -21.87
N PRO A 24 -15.89 13.81 -21.50
CA PRO A 24 -15.45 15.13 -21.05
C PRO A 24 -14.90 15.08 -19.62
N ILE A 25 -14.07 16.07 -19.26
CA ILE A 25 -13.78 16.40 -17.86
C ILE A 25 -14.85 17.36 -17.37
N VAL A 26 -15.57 16.99 -16.31
CA VAL A 26 -16.68 17.78 -15.74
C VAL A 26 -16.26 18.60 -14.53
N LYS A 27 -15.18 18.20 -13.84
CA LYS A 27 -14.52 19.00 -12.80
C LYS A 27 -13.02 18.81 -12.87
N TYR A 28 -12.30 19.89 -12.57
CA TYR A 28 -10.85 19.90 -12.51
C TYR A 28 -10.40 20.95 -11.50
N ASP A 29 -9.51 20.55 -10.61
CA ASP A 29 -8.85 21.40 -9.63
C ASP A 29 -7.34 21.11 -9.66
N ASN A 30 -6.52 22.16 -9.57
CA ASN A 30 -5.08 22.06 -9.58
C ASN A 30 -4.48 23.26 -8.86
N GLU A 31 -3.82 23.00 -7.73
CA GLU A 31 -3.18 24.02 -6.91
C GLU A 31 -1.71 23.65 -6.63
N GLY A 32 -0.87 24.69 -6.53
CA GLY A 32 0.58 24.56 -6.42
C GLY A 32 1.29 24.55 -7.78
N VAL A 33 2.55 24.11 -7.90
CA VAL A 33 3.47 23.69 -6.83
C VAL A 33 3.82 24.90 -5.95
N ASN A 34 3.62 24.76 -4.64
CA ASN A 34 3.89 25.80 -3.65
C ASN A 34 5.39 25.88 -3.34
N ALA A 35 5.82 26.97 -2.70
CA ALA A 35 7.23 27.19 -2.36
C ALA A 35 7.81 26.13 -1.39
N ASP A 36 6.95 25.46 -0.62
CA ASP A 36 7.30 24.37 0.29
C ASP A 36 7.30 22.98 -0.39
N GLY A 37 7.07 22.94 -1.71
CA GLY A 37 6.98 21.70 -2.49
C GLY A 37 5.63 20.99 -2.41
N SER A 38 4.63 21.56 -1.73
CA SER A 38 3.28 20.99 -1.70
C SER A 38 2.50 21.25 -2.99
N TYR A 39 1.61 20.32 -3.34
CA TYR A 39 0.68 20.46 -4.45
C TYR A 39 -0.59 19.66 -4.19
N GLN A 40 -1.66 19.98 -4.90
CA GLN A 40 -2.85 19.14 -4.98
C GLN A 40 -3.48 19.21 -6.37
N TRP A 41 -4.13 18.13 -6.78
CA TRP A 41 -4.97 18.12 -7.98
C TRP A 41 -6.15 17.17 -7.80
N SER A 42 -7.24 17.44 -8.51
CA SER A 42 -8.35 16.51 -8.65
C SER A 42 -9.05 16.65 -10.00
N TYR A 43 -9.66 15.58 -10.48
CA TYR A 43 -10.53 15.64 -11.64
C TYR A 43 -11.70 14.65 -11.55
N GLU A 44 -12.78 14.99 -12.26
CA GLU A 44 -13.96 14.15 -12.47
C GLU A 44 -14.27 14.12 -13.96
N THR A 45 -14.48 12.93 -14.51
CA THR A 45 -14.88 12.70 -15.90
C THR A 45 -16.40 12.55 -16.01
N GLY A 46 -16.96 12.77 -17.20
CA GLY A 46 -18.39 12.67 -17.47
C GLY A 46 -18.97 11.26 -17.29
N ASN A 47 -18.13 10.22 -17.27
CA ASN A 47 -18.54 8.84 -16.97
C ASN A 47 -18.25 8.43 -15.51
N GLY A 48 -17.93 9.37 -14.62
CA GLY A 48 -17.81 9.12 -13.18
C GLY A 48 -16.46 8.58 -12.72
N ILE A 49 -15.42 8.59 -13.56
CA ILE A 49 -14.04 8.38 -13.09
C ILE A 49 -13.62 9.62 -12.30
N THR A 50 -13.17 9.43 -11.07
CA THR A 50 -12.60 10.48 -10.21
C THR A 50 -11.18 10.10 -9.83
N ALA A 51 -10.31 11.10 -9.74
CA ALA A 51 -9.01 10.94 -9.12
C ALA A 51 -8.58 12.23 -8.44
N GLN A 52 -7.84 12.10 -7.36
CA GLN A 52 -7.27 13.21 -6.61
C GLN A 52 -5.95 12.77 -5.97
N GLU A 53 -5.05 13.73 -5.81
CA GLU A 53 -3.76 13.50 -5.17
C GLU A 53 -3.27 14.81 -4.56
N GLN A 54 -2.57 14.68 -3.44
CA GLN A 54 -1.79 15.76 -2.84
C GLN A 54 -0.40 15.23 -2.51
N GLY A 55 0.61 16.07 -2.71
CA GLY A 55 1.98 15.77 -2.34
C GLY A 55 2.54 16.85 -1.43
N GLN A 56 3.46 16.47 -0.56
CA GLN A 56 4.14 17.36 0.37
C GLN A 56 5.56 16.87 0.66
N LEU A 57 6.43 17.79 1.05
CA LEU A 57 7.77 17.48 1.53
C LEU A 57 7.76 17.40 3.07
N LYS A 58 8.10 16.23 3.62
CA LYS A 58 8.25 16.01 5.06
C LYS A 58 9.67 16.31 5.50
N ASN A 59 9.81 16.87 6.70
CA ASN A 59 11.09 17.22 7.33
C ASN A 59 12.02 18.07 6.44
N ALA A 60 11.46 19.02 5.70
CA ALA A 60 12.21 19.91 4.80
C ALA A 60 13.39 20.58 5.51
N GLY A 61 14.57 20.53 4.88
CA GLY A 61 15.81 21.10 5.42
C GLY A 61 16.51 20.25 6.50
N SER A 62 16.14 18.97 6.64
CA SER A 62 16.80 18.02 7.56
C SER A 62 17.42 16.84 6.80
N GLU A 63 18.20 16.02 7.50
CA GLU A 63 18.76 14.76 6.95
C GLU A 63 17.68 13.70 6.63
N ASN A 64 16.47 13.85 7.19
CA ASN A 64 15.33 12.95 6.99
C ASN A 64 14.27 13.58 6.07
N GLU A 65 14.68 14.50 5.19
CA GLU A 65 13.81 15.09 4.18
C GLU A 65 13.30 14.02 3.21
N ALA A 66 11.98 13.94 3.03
CA ALA A 66 11.34 12.95 2.19
C ALA A 66 10.02 13.44 1.60
N SER A 67 9.69 12.99 0.40
CA SER A 67 8.39 13.28 -0.23
C SER A 67 7.35 12.27 0.21
N GLU A 68 6.17 12.77 0.58
CA GLU A 68 4.98 11.96 0.84
C GLU A 68 3.86 12.41 -0.08
N VAL A 69 3.25 11.44 -0.77
CA VAL A 69 2.13 11.65 -1.68
C VAL A 69 0.98 10.77 -1.21
N GLN A 70 -0.22 11.33 -1.13
CA GLN A 70 -1.43 10.57 -0.86
C GLN A 70 -2.48 10.89 -1.92
N GLY A 71 -3.24 9.89 -2.32
CA GLY A 71 -4.26 10.08 -3.34
C GLY A 71 -5.30 8.98 -3.34
N SER A 72 -6.30 9.17 -4.18
CA SER A 72 -7.37 8.21 -4.40
C SER A 72 -7.88 8.27 -5.82
N ALA A 73 -8.28 7.12 -6.35
CA ALA A 73 -8.93 7.02 -7.66
C ALA A 73 -10.13 6.08 -7.57
N GLN A 74 -11.22 6.43 -8.26
CA GLN A 74 -12.44 5.65 -8.33
C GLN A 74 -12.93 5.56 -9.78
N TRP A 75 -13.37 4.38 -10.19
CA TRP A 75 -13.99 4.14 -11.49
C TRP A 75 -14.96 2.96 -11.41
N THR A 76 -15.75 2.77 -12.46
CA THR A 76 -16.59 1.57 -12.61
C THR A 76 -15.91 0.62 -13.60
N ALA A 77 -15.69 -0.63 -13.21
CA ALA A 77 -15.14 -1.65 -14.08
C ALA A 77 -16.13 -2.06 -15.18
N PRO A 78 -15.69 -2.70 -16.29
CA PRO A 78 -16.58 -3.07 -17.40
C PRO A 78 -17.75 -4.00 -17.02
N ASP A 79 -17.64 -4.70 -15.88
CA ASP A 79 -18.67 -5.58 -15.32
C ASP A 79 -19.69 -4.82 -14.43
N GLY A 80 -19.53 -3.51 -14.26
CA GLY A 80 -20.34 -2.67 -13.39
C GLY A 80 -19.86 -2.58 -11.94
N THR A 81 -18.78 -3.28 -11.59
CA THR A 81 -18.24 -3.27 -10.23
C THR A 81 -17.59 -1.90 -9.94
N PRO A 82 -17.98 -1.19 -8.87
CA PRO A 82 -17.28 0.03 -8.46
C PRO A 82 -15.90 -0.34 -7.90
N ILE A 83 -14.87 0.30 -8.42
CA ILE A 83 -13.47 0.12 -8.01
C ILE A 83 -12.98 1.42 -7.37
N SER A 84 -12.35 1.31 -6.21
CA SER A 84 -11.71 2.42 -5.50
C SER A 84 -10.34 2.00 -5.01
N ILE A 85 -9.35 2.88 -5.19
CA ILE A 85 -8.00 2.77 -4.62
C ILE A 85 -7.72 4.02 -3.81
N ASN A 86 -7.20 3.84 -2.61
CA ASN A 86 -6.50 4.88 -1.84
C ASN A 86 -5.03 4.50 -1.76
N TYR A 87 -4.11 5.46 -1.72
CA TYR A 87 -2.70 5.15 -1.61
C TYR A 87 -1.92 6.21 -0.84
N ILE A 88 -0.81 5.76 -0.27
CA ILE A 88 0.26 6.59 0.25
C ILE A 88 1.56 6.14 -0.43
N ALA A 89 2.35 7.09 -0.92
CA ALA A 89 3.68 6.89 -1.46
C ALA A 89 4.67 7.72 -0.64
N ASN A 90 5.60 7.03 0.01
CA ASN A 90 6.61 7.63 0.88
C ASN A 90 7.89 6.79 0.86
N GLU A 91 8.76 6.92 1.87
CA GLU A 91 10.02 6.21 1.99
C GLU A 91 9.87 4.67 2.02
N GLU A 92 8.72 4.17 2.46
CA GLU A 92 8.39 2.74 2.48
C GLU A 92 7.83 2.24 1.13
N GLY A 93 7.76 3.12 0.13
CA GLY A 93 7.28 2.82 -1.22
C GLY A 93 5.78 3.13 -1.39
N PHE A 94 5.18 2.51 -2.40
CA PHE A 94 3.77 2.70 -2.75
C PHE A 94 2.89 1.70 -2.00
N GLN A 95 1.92 2.21 -1.25
CA GLN A 95 1.07 1.45 -0.33
C GLN A 95 -0.41 1.60 -0.74
N PRO A 96 -0.88 0.85 -1.75
CA PRO A 96 -2.26 0.94 -2.21
C PRO A 96 -3.21 0.13 -1.32
N GLN A 97 -4.42 0.65 -1.15
CA GLN A 97 -5.52 0.03 -0.42
C GLN A 97 -6.76 0.03 -1.30
N GLY A 98 -7.39 -1.13 -1.45
CA GLY A 98 -8.62 -1.30 -2.22
C GLY A 98 -9.08 -2.75 -2.19
N ASP A 99 -10.39 -2.98 -2.16
CA ASP A 99 -10.98 -4.32 -1.98
C ASP A 99 -10.66 -5.32 -3.09
N HIS A 100 -10.26 -4.81 -4.26
CA HIS A 100 -9.91 -5.60 -5.44
C HIS A 100 -8.40 -5.93 -5.51
N LEU A 101 -7.60 -5.43 -4.56
CA LEU A 101 -6.18 -5.71 -4.53
C LEU A 101 -5.90 -7.10 -3.95
N PRO A 102 -4.86 -7.81 -4.44
CA PRO A 102 -4.45 -9.08 -3.85
C PRO A 102 -4.10 -8.90 -2.37
N THR A 103 -4.68 -9.72 -1.51
CA THR A 103 -4.29 -9.80 -0.10
C THR A 103 -3.25 -10.91 0.10
N PRO A 104 -2.34 -10.77 1.08
CA PRO A 104 -1.44 -11.84 1.45
C PRO A 104 -2.25 -13.07 1.92
N PRO A 105 -1.72 -14.29 1.73
CA PRO A 105 -2.40 -15.50 2.19
C PRO A 105 -2.65 -15.44 3.71
N PRO A 106 -3.71 -16.10 4.20
CA PRO A 106 -4.01 -16.13 5.61
C PRO A 106 -2.86 -16.76 6.41
N ILE A 107 -2.69 -16.31 7.66
CA ILE A 107 -1.69 -16.84 8.58
C ILE A 107 -1.87 -18.37 8.71
N PRO A 108 -0.81 -19.20 8.58
CA PRO A 108 -0.93 -20.65 8.76
C PRO A 108 -1.55 -21.04 10.12
N PRO A 109 -2.43 -22.06 10.18
CA PRO A 109 -3.13 -22.45 11.42
C PRO A 109 -2.22 -22.80 12.61
N ALA A 110 -1.00 -23.30 12.34
CA ALA A 110 -0.03 -23.60 13.39
C ALA A 110 0.47 -22.32 14.09
N ILE A 111 0.67 -21.24 13.33
CA ILE A 111 1.11 -19.95 13.87
C ILE A 111 -0.03 -19.31 14.65
N GLN A 112 -1.27 -19.37 14.13
CA GLN A 112 -2.45 -18.90 14.87
C GLN A 112 -2.57 -19.59 16.23
N ARG A 113 -2.48 -20.92 16.27
CA ARG A 113 -2.50 -21.70 17.52
C ARG A 113 -1.37 -21.33 18.48
N ALA A 114 -0.18 -21.05 17.95
CA ALA A 114 0.95 -20.63 18.78
C ALA A 114 0.71 -19.24 19.40
N LEU A 115 0.16 -18.30 18.63
CA LEU A 115 -0.20 -16.96 19.12
C LEU A 115 -1.31 -17.03 20.17
N GLU A 116 -2.35 -17.84 19.96
CA GLU A 116 -3.41 -18.10 20.94
C GLU A 116 -2.85 -18.70 22.23
N TRP A 117 -1.93 -19.65 22.13
CA TRP A 117 -1.27 -20.25 23.28
C TRP A 117 -0.47 -19.20 24.07
N ILE A 118 0.34 -18.38 23.39
CA ILE A 118 1.12 -17.30 24.02
C ILE A 118 0.20 -16.29 24.70
N ALA A 119 -0.90 -15.90 24.06
CA ALA A 119 -1.87 -14.96 24.62
C ALA A 119 -2.59 -15.55 25.86
N ALA A 120 -2.86 -16.86 25.87
CA ALA A 120 -3.49 -17.56 26.99
C ALA A 120 -2.52 -17.90 28.14
N HIS A 121 -1.21 -17.86 27.90
CA HIS A 121 -0.16 -18.18 28.86
C HIS A 121 0.81 -17.01 28.99
N PRO A 122 0.38 -15.86 29.53
CA PRO A 122 1.27 -14.74 29.80
C PRO A 122 2.42 -15.23 30.71
N GLU A 123 3.65 -14.83 30.36
CA GLU A 123 4.81 -15.13 31.17
C GLU A 123 4.59 -14.54 32.57
N PRO A 124 4.75 -15.31 33.66
CA PRO A 124 4.64 -14.75 34.99
C PRO A 124 5.66 -13.62 35.11
N GLU A 125 5.25 -12.47 35.65
CA GLU A 125 6.19 -11.39 35.94
C GLU A 125 7.35 -11.97 36.75
N GLN A 126 8.54 -12.02 36.14
CA GLN A 126 9.75 -12.31 36.87
C GLN A 126 9.83 -11.24 37.97
N PRO A 127 9.83 -11.60 39.26
CA PRO A 127 10.06 -10.61 40.29
C PRO A 127 11.39 -9.94 39.95
N ALA A 128 11.36 -8.62 39.77
CA ALA A 128 12.54 -7.82 39.48
C ALA A 128 13.69 -8.34 40.34
N ALA A 129 14.80 -8.72 39.72
CA ALA A 129 15.93 -9.39 40.36
C ALA A 129 16.47 -8.56 41.53
N SER A 130 15.82 -8.69 42.68
CA SER A 130 16.17 -8.04 43.92
C SER A 130 17.21 -8.95 44.56
N ASN A 131 18.47 -8.50 44.44
CA ASN A 131 19.58 -8.89 45.30
C ASN A 131 20.09 -10.33 45.19
N LEU A 132 20.55 -10.74 44.00
CA LEU A 132 21.61 -11.75 43.94
C LEU A 132 22.97 -11.05 43.91
N GLN A 133 23.37 -10.46 45.04
CA GLN A 133 24.79 -10.22 45.29
C GLN A 133 25.44 -11.60 45.52
N PRO A 134 26.45 -12.01 44.73
CA PRO A 134 27.22 -13.19 45.08
C PRO A 134 27.96 -12.91 46.39
N VAL A 135 27.60 -13.63 47.46
CA VAL A 135 28.34 -13.58 48.72
C VAL A 135 29.71 -14.23 48.49
N TYR A 136 30.71 -13.43 48.13
CA TYR A 136 32.11 -13.85 48.23
C TYR A 136 32.42 -14.03 49.71
N LYS A 137 32.51 -15.30 50.16
CA LYS A 137 33.12 -15.61 51.47
C LYS A 137 34.61 -15.27 51.37
N SER A 138 34.98 -14.12 51.89
CA SER A 138 36.38 -13.76 52.13
C SER A 138 36.97 -14.75 53.14
N ALA A 139 37.81 -15.69 52.67
CA ALA A 139 38.67 -16.45 53.56
C ALA A 139 39.72 -15.49 54.13
N ALA A 140 39.65 -15.19 55.44
CA ALA A 140 40.65 -14.37 56.10
C ALA A 140 42.03 -15.07 56.03
N PRO A 141 43.11 -14.36 55.67
CA PRO A 141 44.45 -14.93 55.76
C PRO A 141 44.77 -15.18 57.25
N GLN A 142 45.04 -16.43 57.61
CA GLN A 142 45.61 -16.75 58.91
C GLN A 142 46.96 -16.04 59.03
N GLN A 143 47.01 -15.00 59.87
CA GLN A 143 48.27 -14.41 60.31
C GLN A 143 49.00 -15.43 61.17
N ARG A 144 50.02 -16.09 60.60
CA ARG A 144 51.03 -16.77 61.41
C ARG A 144 51.81 -15.71 62.18
N ARG A 145 51.59 -15.65 63.49
CA ARG A 145 52.52 -15.01 64.42
C ARG A 145 53.54 -16.04 64.89
N TYR A 146 54.81 -15.66 64.88
CA TYR A 146 55.86 -16.29 65.68
C TYR A 146 55.69 -15.89 67.14
#